data_AF-A0AA44S5C3-F1
#
_entry.id   AF-A0AA44S5C3-F1
#
_cell.length_a   1.000
_cell.length_b   1.000
_cell.length_c   1.000
_cell.angle_alpha   90.00
_cell.angle_beta   90.00
_cell.angle_gamma   90.00
#
_symmetry.space_group_name_H-M   'P 1'
#
loop_
_entity.id
_entity.type
_entity.pdbx_description
1 polymer ?
#
loop_
_entity_poly.entity_id
_entity_poly.type
_entity_poly.pdbx_seq_one_letter_code
_entity_poly.pdbx_strand_id
1 'polypeptide(L)'
;YSPRLDRLAAEGILFTRAHATAPLCTPSRGSLFTGRYPQSNGLVGLAHHGWEYRTGVQTLPQLLSESGWYSALFGMQHETSYPKRLGFDEFDVSNSYCEYVVAKAQ
;
A
#
# COMPACT_ATOMS: atom_id res chain seq x y z
N TYR A 1 19.55 -11.41 -11.62
CA TYR A 1 18.85 -12.50 -12.34
C TYR A 1 17.49 -12.67 -11.69
N SER A 2 16.42 -12.26 -12.38
CA SER A 2 15.05 -12.18 -11.82
C SER A 2 14.02 -12.78 -12.79
N PRO A 3 14.15 -14.06 -13.18
CA PRO A 3 13.46 -14.63 -14.35
C PRO A 3 11.92 -14.50 -14.27
N ARG A 4 11.34 -14.56 -13.07
CA ARG A 4 9.89 -14.39 -12.86
C ARG A 4 9.43 -12.95 -13.10
N LEU A 5 10.22 -11.96 -12.69
CA LEU A 5 9.93 -10.54 -12.92
C LEU A 5 10.20 -10.17 -14.38
N ASP A 6 11.24 -10.74 -14.98
CA ASP A 6 11.60 -10.51 -16.39
C ASP A 6 10.47 -11.00 -17.32
N ARG A 7 9.88 -12.17 -17.02
CA ARG A 7 8.69 -12.67 -17.73
C ARG A 7 7.47 -11.74 -17.54
N LEU A 8 7.20 -11.29 -16.32
CA LEU A 8 6.09 -10.36 -16.05
C LEU A 8 6.24 -9.05 -16.84
N ALA A 9 7.46 -8.53 -16.95
CA ALA A 9 7.73 -7.34 -17.74
C ALA A 9 7.54 -7.56 -19.25
N ALA A 10 7.84 -8.77 -19.76
CA ALA A 10 7.65 -9.13 -21.17
C ALA A 10 6.17 -9.36 -21.55
N GLU A 11 5.35 -9.82 -20.61
CA GLU A 11 3.92 -10.09 -20.83
C GLU A 11 3.02 -8.88 -20.50
N GLY A 12 3.56 -7.82 -19.91
CA GLY A 12 2.82 -6.66 -19.42
C GLY A 12 3.28 -5.32 -20.00
N ILE A 13 2.87 -4.24 -19.33
CA ILE A 13 3.30 -2.86 -19.65
C ILE A 13 4.41 -2.46 -18.67
N LEU A 14 5.59 -2.15 -19.20
CA LEU A 14 6.72 -1.65 -18.41
C LEU A 14 6.83 -0.13 -18.50
N PHE A 15 6.61 0.55 -17.38
CA PHE A 15 6.90 1.97 -17.23
C PHE A 15 8.38 2.17 -16.89
N THR A 16 9.19 2.55 -17.88
CA THR A 16 10.64 2.80 -17.69
C THR A 16 10.94 4.08 -16.90
N ARG A 17 9.93 4.90 -16.64
CA ARG A 17 10.01 6.18 -15.90
C ARG A 17 8.87 6.32 -14.89
N ALA A 18 8.76 5.35 -13.99
CA ALA A 18 7.82 5.41 -12.86
C ALA A 18 8.50 6.10 -11.66
N HIS A 19 7.85 7.13 -11.09
CA HIS A 19 8.39 7.91 -9.99
C HIS A 19 7.46 7.87 -8.77
N ALA A 20 8.04 7.72 -7.58
CA ALA A 20 7.32 7.93 -6.33
C ALA A 20 7.07 9.42 -6.10
N THR A 21 5.95 9.76 -5.48
CA THR A 21 5.60 11.15 -5.12
C THR A 21 6.48 11.68 -3.97
N ALA A 22 7.10 10.80 -3.20
CA ALA A 22 8.01 11.14 -2.11
C ALA A 22 9.02 10.01 -1.85
N PRO A 23 10.26 10.33 -1.42
CA PRO A 23 11.31 9.36 -1.15
C PRO A 23 11.24 8.79 0.28
N LEU A 24 10.03 8.62 0.84
CA LEU A 24 9.79 8.09 2.19
C LEU A 24 8.64 7.08 2.14
N CYS A 25 8.71 6.04 2.96
CA CYS A 25 7.75 4.93 2.94
C CYS A 25 6.30 5.38 3.21
N THR A 26 6.02 6.06 4.33
CA THR A 26 4.66 6.54 4.67
C THR A 26 4.09 7.49 3.60
N PRO A 27 4.77 8.58 3.19
CA PRO A 27 4.24 9.47 2.14
C PRO A 27 4.07 8.82 0.76
N SER A 28 5.02 7.96 0.36
CA SER A 28 4.97 7.25 -0.93
C SER A 28 3.77 6.30 -0.99
N ARG A 29 3.63 5.45 0.03
CA ARG A 29 2.52 4.50 0.13
C ARG A 29 1.18 5.20 0.31
N GLY A 30 1.15 6.27 1.11
CA GLY A 30 -0.01 7.13 1.25
C GLY A 30 -0.52 7.66 -0.07
N SER A 31 0.41 8.09 -0.94
CA SER A 31 0.06 8.56 -2.27
C SER A 31 -0.41 7.44 -3.18
N LEU A 32 0.24 6.27 -3.12
CA LEU A 32 -0.17 5.08 -3.88
C LEU A 32 -1.61 4.68 -3.56
N PHE A 33 -1.98 4.63 -2.28
CA PHE A 33 -3.31 4.20 -1.87
C PHE A 33 -4.40 5.27 -1.99
N THR A 34 -4.06 6.54 -2.19
CA THR A 34 -5.08 7.61 -2.27
C THR A 34 -5.15 8.30 -3.62
N GLY A 35 -4.15 8.08 -4.49
CA GLY A 35 -3.99 8.83 -5.73
C GLY A 35 -3.71 10.33 -5.52
N ARG A 36 -3.37 10.74 -4.30
CA ARG A 36 -3.17 12.14 -3.89
C ARG A 36 -1.75 12.35 -3.40
N TYR A 37 -1.18 13.53 -3.66
CA TYR A 37 0.13 13.89 -3.14
C TYR A 37 0.15 13.92 -1.59
N PRO A 38 1.32 13.74 -0.96
CA PRO A 38 1.48 13.75 0.50
C PRO A 38 0.84 14.95 1.21
N GLN A 39 1.05 16.16 0.68
CA GLN A 39 0.47 17.38 1.23
C GLN A 39 -1.06 17.40 1.19
N SER A 40 -1.66 16.70 0.22
CA SER A 40 -3.11 16.62 0.01
C SER A 40 -3.75 15.50 0.82
N ASN A 41 -3.07 14.38 1.03
CA ASN A 41 -3.60 13.25 1.81
C ASN A 41 -3.27 13.33 3.31
N GLY A 42 -2.27 14.11 3.73
CA GLY A 42 -1.88 14.31 5.13
C GLY A 42 -0.58 13.62 5.55
N LEU A 43 -0.12 12.63 4.79
CA LEU A 43 1.08 11.85 5.10
C LEU A 43 2.34 12.54 4.57
N VAL A 44 2.71 13.68 5.15
CA VAL A 44 3.91 14.44 4.75
C VAL A 44 5.19 13.87 5.41
N GLY A 45 5.06 13.16 6.52
CA GLY A 45 6.15 12.47 7.20
C GLY A 45 5.80 11.02 7.59
N LEU A 46 6.60 10.42 8.47
CA LEU A 46 6.46 9.01 8.85
C LEU A 46 5.34 8.79 9.87
N ALA A 47 4.58 7.71 9.69
CA ALA A 47 3.41 7.41 10.53
C ALA A 47 3.79 7.22 12.00
N HIS A 48 4.91 6.55 12.28
CA HIS A 48 5.43 6.38 13.65
C HIS A 48 5.96 7.68 14.29
N HIS A 49 6.07 8.77 13.52
CA HIS A 49 6.34 10.12 14.03
C HIS A 49 5.05 10.96 14.16
N GLY A 50 3.88 10.33 14.14
CA GLY A 50 2.59 10.98 14.39
C GLY A 50 1.90 11.55 13.16
N TRP A 51 2.42 11.32 11.95
CA TRP A 51 1.73 11.69 10.71
C TRP A 51 0.60 10.70 10.40
N GLU A 52 -0.52 11.22 9.90
CA GLU A 52 -1.72 10.42 9.62
C GLU A 52 -2.49 11.03 8.44
N TYR A 53 -3.34 10.23 7.79
CA TYR A 53 -4.28 10.73 6.79
C TYR A 53 -5.17 11.83 7.35
N ARG A 54 -5.39 12.87 6.53
CA ARG A 54 -6.40 13.89 6.79
C ARG A 54 -7.79 13.26 6.86
N THR A 55 -8.67 13.83 7.67
CA THR A 55 -10.08 13.44 7.74
C THR A 55 -10.74 13.44 6.37
N GLY A 56 -11.51 12.40 6.05
CA GLY A 56 -12.25 12.27 4.80
C GLY A 56 -11.42 11.82 3.59
N VAL A 57 -10.13 11.53 3.75
CA VAL A 57 -9.34 10.88 2.70
C VAL A 57 -9.74 9.40 2.61
N GLN A 58 -10.27 9.00 1.46
CA GLN A 58 -10.54 7.60 1.14
C GLN A 58 -9.30 6.93 0.50
N THR A 59 -9.06 5.68 0.88
CA THR A 59 -8.03 4.83 0.29
C THR A 59 -8.62 3.94 -0.81
N LEU A 60 -7.77 3.43 -1.68
CA LEU A 60 -8.14 2.54 -2.78
C LEU A 60 -8.89 1.29 -2.30
N PRO A 61 -8.47 0.60 -1.22
CA PRO A 61 -9.24 -0.54 -0.69
C PRO A 61 -10.66 -0.15 -0.26
N GLN A 62 -10.86 1.03 0.34
CA GLN A 62 -12.21 1.51 0.69
C GLN A 62 -13.08 1.69 -0.55
N LEU A 63 -12.54 2.33 -1.60
CA LEU A 63 -13.26 2.54 -2.86
C LEU A 63 -13.59 1.22 -3.56
N LEU A 64 -12.68 0.24 -3.50
CA LEU A 64 -12.89 -1.09 -4.05
C LEU A 64 -13.96 -1.86 -3.28
N SER A 65 -13.94 -1.82 -1.94
CA SER A 65 -14.93 -2.45 -1.06
C SER A 65 -16.33 -1.86 -1.28
N GLU A 66 -16.44 -0.52 -1.42
CA GLU A 66 -17.69 0.17 -1.79
C GLU A 66 -18.25 -0.30 -3.16
N SER A 67 -17.37 -0.80 -4.04
CA SER A 67 -17.73 -1.35 -5.35
C SER A 67 -17.94 -2.87 -5.35
N GLY A 68 -17.96 -3.52 -4.18
CA GLY A 68 -18.20 -4.95 -4.02
C GLY A 68 -16.98 -5.84 -4.22
N TRP A 69 -15.76 -5.29 -4.26
CA TRP A 69 -14.53 -6.07 -4.32
C TRP A 69 -14.06 -6.48 -2.93
N TYR A 70 -13.60 -7.72 -2.82
CA TYR A 70 -12.87 -8.16 -1.64
C TYR A 70 -11.38 -7.83 -1.78
N SER A 71 -10.81 -7.27 -0.74
CA SER A 71 -9.43 -6.79 -0.69
C SER A 71 -8.70 -7.30 0.55
N ALA A 72 -7.49 -7.82 0.34
CA ALA A 72 -6.64 -8.33 1.42
C ALA A 72 -5.27 -7.64 1.40
N LEU A 73 -4.76 -7.31 2.59
CA LEU A 73 -3.42 -6.79 2.80
C LEU A 73 -2.56 -7.83 3.52
N PHE A 74 -1.42 -8.17 2.95
CA PHE A 74 -0.45 -9.04 3.61
C PHE A 74 0.95 -8.42 3.58
N GLY A 75 1.69 -8.59 4.67
CA GLY A 75 3.06 -8.10 4.81
C GLY A 75 3.15 -6.70 5.44
N MET A 76 4.09 -5.88 4.98
CA MET A 76 4.40 -4.59 5.63
C MET A 76 3.50 -3.44 5.19
N GLN A 77 2.97 -2.75 6.18
CA GLN A 77 2.13 -1.57 6.12
C GLN A 77 2.79 -0.45 6.94
N HIS A 78 2.72 0.81 6.49
CA HIS A 78 3.38 1.93 7.22
C HIS A 78 2.73 3.31 6.98
N GLU A 79 1.49 3.33 6.55
CA GLU A 79 0.68 4.52 6.26
C GLU A 79 -0.03 5.05 7.51
N THR A 80 -0.28 4.17 8.49
CA THR A 80 -1.00 4.43 9.75
C THR A 80 -0.62 3.38 10.78
N SER A 81 -0.71 3.68 12.07
CA SER A 81 -0.61 2.69 13.16
C SER A 81 -1.88 1.85 13.34
N TYR A 82 -2.95 2.14 12.59
CA TYR A 82 -4.25 1.50 12.70
C TYR A 82 -4.65 0.83 11.37
N PRO A 83 -4.17 -0.39 11.06
CA PRO A 83 -4.36 -1.03 9.75
C PRO A 83 -5.82 -1.09 9.27
N LYS A 84 -6.79 -1.27 10.19
CA LYS A 84 -8.23 -1.23 9.88
C LYS A 84 -8.67 0.05 9.14
N ARG A 85 -8.00 1.19 9.37
CA ARG A 85 -8.30 2.46 8.70
C ARG A 85 -8.00 2.45 7.21
N LEU A 86 -7.17 1.51 6.74
CA LEU A 86 -6.87 1.37 5.31
C LEU A 86 -8.01 0.77 4.51
N GLY A 87 -8.99 0.16 5.18
CA GLY A 87 -10.21 -0.36 4.56
C GLY A 87 -10.03 -1.62 3.73
N PHE A 88 -8.99 -2.41 4.01
CA PHE A 88 -8.94 -3.79 3.55
C PHE A 88 -9.92 -4.64 4.35
N ASP A 89 -10.58 -5.59 3.69
CA ASP A 89 -11.51 -6.53 4.32
C ASP A 89 -10.75 -7.52 5.24
N GLU A 90 -9.55 -7.90 4.81
CA GLU A 90 -8.62 -8.72 5.58
C GLU A 90 -7.23 -8.11 5.62
N PHE A 91 -6.52 -8.26 6.74
CA PHE A 91 -5.13 -7.87 6.82
C PHE A 91 -4.30 -8.78 7.75
N ASP A 92 -3.13 -9.21 7.28
CA ASP A 92 -2.06 -9.78 8.09
C ASP A 92 -0.79 -8.92 7.97
N VAL A 93 -0.61 -8.04 8.96
CA VAL A 93 0.56 -7.16 9.10
C VAL A 93 1.48 -7.59 10.25
N SER A 94 1.29 -8.81 10.77
CA SER A 94 1.98 -9.26 11.98
C SER A 94 3.45 -9.61 11.75
N ASN A 95 3.82 -9.96 10.51
CA ASN A 95 5.19 -10.25 10.13
C ASN A 95 5.41 -10.04 8.62
N SER A 96 6.53 -9.40 8.26
CA SER A 96 6.87 -9.05 6.88
C SER A 96 7.86 -10.01 6.22
N TYR A 97 8.31 -11.06 6.92
CA TYR A 97 9.15 -12.10 6.34
C TYR A 97 8.35 -12.94 5.33
N CYS A 98 8.96 -13.17 4.16
CA CYS A 98 8.35 -13.91 3.06
C CYS A 98 7.87 -15.32 3.48
N GLU A 99 8.63 -16.01 4.33
CA GLU A 99 8.29 -17.36 4.82
C GLU A 99 7.02 -17.38 5.67
N TYR A 100 6.78 -16.35 6.47
CA TYR A 100 5.60 -16.23 7.31
C TYR A 100 4.33 -15.98 6.48
N VAL A 101 4.45 -15.09 5.49
CA VAL A 101 3.33 -14.69 4.64
C VAL A 101 2.87 -15.84 3.75
N VAL A 102 3.82 -16.59 3.17
CA VAL A 102 3.48 -17.71 2.26
C VAL A 102 2.84 -18.88 3.00
N ALA A 103 3.27 -19.18 4.23
CA ALA A 103 2.76 -20.31 5.00
C ALA A 103 1.28 -20.18 5.40
N LYS A 104 0.75 -18.95 5.48
CA LYS A 104 -0.63 -18.68 5.88
C LYS A 104 -1.61 -18.51 4.71
N ALA A 105 -1.13 -18.40 3.48
CA ALA A 105 -1.94 -18.16 2.29
C ALA A 105 -2.40 -19.46 1.58
N GLN A 106 -2.31 -20.62 2.26
CA GLN A 106 -2.80 -21.93 1.80
C GLN A 106 -4.14 -22.25 2.46
#